data_AF-A0A6G4EAS1-F1
#
_entry.id   AF-A0A6G4EAS1-F1
#
_cell.length_a   1.000
_cell.length_b   1.000
_cell.length_c   1.000
_cell.angle_alpha   90.00
_cell.angle_beta   90.00
_cell.angle_gamma   90.00
#
_symmetry.space_group_name_H-M   'P 1'
#
loop_
_entity.id
_entity.type
_entity.pdbx_description
1 polymer ?
#
loop_
_entity_poly.entity_id
_entity_poly.type
_entity_poly.pdbx_seq_one_letter_code
_entity_poly.pdbx_strand_id
1 'polypeptide(L)' 'SKKNKKDMLLGIVRPTIKPDVDNIAKVILDSLNGLAYKDDKQIIFCSISKWYGENPKVEVILEEA' A
#
# COMPACT_ATOMS: atom_id res chain seq x y z
N SER A 1 14.97 -18.82 8.07
CA SER A 1 14.84 -20.12 7.38
C SER A 1 14.22 -19.91 6.01
N LYS A 2 14.68 -20.62 4.96
CA LYS A 2 14.11 -20.56 3.59
C LYS A 2 12.59 -20.83 3.56
N LYS A 3 12.08 -21.61 4.52
CA LYS A 3 10.65 -21.89 4.69
C LYS A 3 9.83 -20.60 4.92
N ASN A 4 10.36 -19.67 5.71
CA ASN A 4 9.69 -18.39 5.98
C ASN A 4 9.58 -17.51 4.73
N LYS A 5 10.61 -17.49 3.86
CA LYS A 5 10.58 -16.67 2.64
C LYS A 5 9.49 -17.14 1.68
N LYS A 6 9.28 -18.46 1.53
CA LYS A 6 8.21 -19.00 0.69
C LYS A 6 6.84 -18.57 1.20
N ASP A 7 6.57 -18.72 2.50
CA ASP A 7 5.28 -18.37 3.09
C ASP A 7 5.01 -16.86 3.05
N MET A 8 6.05 -16.05 3.17
CA MET A 8 6.00 -14.59 2.98
C MET A 8 5.60 -14.21 1.54
N LEU A 9 6.26 -14.81 0.54
CA LEU A 9 5.97 -14.53 -0.87
C LEU A 9 4.62 -15.09 -1.33
N LEU A 10 4.14 -16.16 -0.71
CA LEU A 10 2.78 -16.68 -0.91
C LEU A 10 1.71 -15.86 -0.16
N GLY A 11 2.11 -14.87 0.65
CA GLY A 11 1.19 -14.03 1.41
C GLY A 11 0.55 -14.68 2.63
N ILE A 12 0.98 -15.91 3.00
CA ILE A 12 0.54 -16.61 4.21
C ILE A 12 0.99 -15.83 5.46
N VAL A 13 2.18 -15.23 5.40
CA VAL A 13 2.69 -14.31 6.43
C VAL A 13 2.68 -12.89 5.87
N ARG A 14 2.08 -11.97 6.62
CA ARG A 14 1.99 -10.54 6.27
C ARG A 14 3.14 -9.74 6.90
N PRO A 15 3.67 -8.71 6.21
CA PRO A 15 4.62 -7.78 6.82
C PRO A 15 3.96 -6.95 7.91
N THR A 16 4.40 -7.16 9.15
CA THR A 16 3.98 -6.39 10.33
C THR A 16 5.03 -5.38 10.79
N ILE A 17 6.17 -5.31 10.11
CA ILE A 17 7.23 -4.34 10.39
C ILE A 17 6.89 -2.96 9.83
N LYS A 18 7.50 -1.92 10.41
CA LYS A 18 7.39 -0.53 9.95
C LYS A 18 7.91 -0.35 8.51
N PRO A 19 7.44 0.69 7.78
CA PRO A 19 6.44 1.67 8.20
C PRO A 19 5.03 1.08 8.31
N ASP A 20 4.21 1.68 9.16
CA ASP A 20 2.81 1.30 9.36
C ASP A 20 1.98 1.65 8.10
N VAL A 21 0.87 0.94 7.90
CA VAL A 21 0.09 1.00 6.65
C VAL A 21 -0.55 2.39 6.43
N ASP A 22 -0.94 3.04 7.51
CA ASP A 22 -1.48 4.40 7.54
C ASP A 22 -0.43 5.44 7.12
N ASN A 23 0.82 5.29 7.55
CA ASN A 23 1.92 6.16 7.13
C ASN A 23 2.23 6.02 5.63
N ILE A 24 2.19 4.79 5.11
CA ILE A 24 2.34 4.55 3.67
C ILE A 24 1.18 5.20 2.91
N ALA A 25 -0.06 4.97 3.35
CA ALA A 25 -1.23 5.55 2.73
C ALA A 25 -1.15 7.07 2.72
N LYS A 26 -0.88 7.70 3.87
CA LYS A 26 -0.76 9.15 4.01
C LYS A 26 0.22 9.75 3.00
N VAL A 27 1.45 9.22 2.91
CA VAL A 27 2.45 9.74 1.97
C VAL A 27 1.98 9.62 0.52
N ILE A 28 1.33 8.52 0.15
CA ILE A 28 0.79 8.35 -1.21
C ILE A 28 -0.34 9.34 -1.46
N LEU A 29 -1.30 9.46 -0.54
CA LEU A 29 -2.45 10.34 -0.70
C LEU A 29 -2.04 11.82 -0.75
N ASP A 30 -1.11 12.23 0.10
CA ASP A 30 -0.55 13.58 0.09
C ASP A 30 0.17 13.87 -1.24
N SER A 31 0.91 12.90 -1.78
CA SER A 31 1.68 13.06 -3.03
C SER A 31 0.79 13.12 -4.28
N LEU A 32 -0.40 12.53 -4.23
CA LEU A 32 -1.37 12.54 -5.33
C LEU A 32 -2.33 13.73 -5.26
N ASN A 33 -2.33 14.48 -4.16
CA ASN A 33 -3.19 15.65 -4.00
C ASN A 33 -2.83 16.76 -5.00
N GLY A 34 -3.83 17.26 -5.71
CA GLY A 34 -3.67 18.19 -6.84
C GLY A 34 -3.14 17.54 -8.14
N LEU A 35 -2.71 16.28 -8.10
CA LEU A 35 -2.20 15.54 -9.27
C LEU A 35 -3.25 14.58 -9.83
N ALA A 36 -3.80 13.69 -9.00
CA ALA A 36 -4.79 12.70 -9.40
C ALA A 36 -6.23 13.09 -9.01
N TYR A 37 -6.37 13.93 -7.99
CA TYR A 37 -7.62 14.52 -7.53
C TYR A 37 -7.34 15.93 -7.02
N LYS A 38 -8.35 16.78 -6.89
CA LYS A 38 -8.17 18.17 -6.49
C LYS A 38 -7.85 18.32 -5.00
N ASP A 39 -8.44 17.47 -4.18
CA ASP A 39 -8.35 17.50 -2.72
C ASP A 39 -8.55 16.08 -2.17
N ASP A 40 -7.82 15.68 -1.12
CA ASP A 40 -7.87 14.34 -0.53
C ASP A 40 -9.24 14.03 0.10
N LYS A 41 -10.06 15.05 0.41
CA LYS A 41 -11.47 14.87 0.83
C LYS A 41 -12.34 14.16 -0.22
N GLN A 42 -11.90 14.08 -1.48
CA GLN A 42 -12.61 13.35 -2.53
C GLN A 42 -12.49 11.83 -2.36
N ILE A 43 -11.56 11.35 -1.54
CA ILE A 43 -11.37 9.93 -1.26
C ILE A 43 -12.38 9.48 -0.21
N ILE A 44 -13.47 8.89 -0.67
CA ILE A 44 -14.53 8.35 0.22
C ILE A 44 -14.30 6.89 0.62
N PHE A 45 -13.42 6.19 -0.10
CA PHE A 45 -13.06 4.80 0.16
C PHE A 45 -11.57 4.57 -0.18
N CYS A 46 -10.87 3.86 0.69
CA CYS A 46 -9.47 3.48 0.46
C CYS A 46 -9.21 2.10 1.06
N SER A 47 -8.53 1.23 0.30
CA SER A 47 -8.09 -0.09 0.76
C SER A 47 -6.58 -0.19 0.57
N ILE A 48 -5.84 -0.44 1.65
CA ILE A 48 -4.38 -0.54 1.64
C ILE A 48 -3.96 -1.87 2.26
N SER A 49 -2.97 -2.52 1.66
CA SER A 49 -2.40 -3.75 2.21
C SER A 49 -0.90 -3.84 1.91
N LYS A 50 -0.12 -4.33 2.88
CA LYS A 50 1.32 -4.57 2.71
C LYS A 50 1.58 -6.03 2.40
N TRP A 51 2.36 -6.31 1.36
CA TRP A 51 2.75 -7.66 0.93
C TRP A 51 4.27 -7.77 0.88
N TYR A 52 4.80 -8.96 1.16
CA TYR A 52 6.18 -9.25 0.76
C TYR A 52 6.23 -9.52 -0.74
N GLY A 53 7.24 -9.00 -1.41
CA GLY A 53 7.47 -9.20 -2.83
C GLY A 53 8.97 -9.35 -3.12
N GLU A 54 9.30 -9.89 -4.29
CA GLU A 54 10.70 -10.01 -4.71
C GLU A 54 11.33 -8.64 -4.99
N ASN A 55 10.55 -7.73 -5.57
CA ASN A 55 10.96 -6.37 -5.86
C ASN A 55 10.12 -5.39 -5.04
N PRO A 56 10.75 -4.46 -4.30
CA PRO A 56 10.02 -3.45 -3.55
C PRO A 56 9.32 -2.48 -4.51
N LYS A 57 8.01 -2.33 -4.35
CA LYS A 57 7.18 -1.40 -5.13
C LYS A 57 5.93 -1.02 -4.35
N VAL A 58 5.27 0.02 -4.83
CA VAL A 58 3.92 0.41 -4.44
C VAL A 58 3.06 0.35 -5.69
N GLU A 59 1.92 -0.32 -5.60
CA GLU A 59 0.91 -0.36 -6.67
C GLU A 59 -0.28 0.48 -6.22
N VAL A 60 -0.66 1.46 -7.04
CA VAL A 60 -1.78 2.36 -6.77
C VAL A 60 -2.80 2.20 -7.89
N ILE A 61 -4.06 1.97 -7.50
CA ILE A 61 -5.20 1.92 -8.41
C ILE A 61 -6.14 3.04 -7.96
N LEU A 62 -6.56 3.88 -8.90
CA LEU A 62 -7.51 4.95 -8.70
C LEU A 62 -8.70 4.71 -9.60
N GLU A 63 -9.90 4.93 -9.07
CA GLU A 63 -11.16 4.75 -9.77
C GLU A 63 -12.06 5.94 -9.42
N GLU A 64 -12.65 6.55 -10.45
CA GLU A 64 -13.66 7.60 -10.28
C GLU A 64 -15.04 6.96 -10.07
N ALA A 65 -15.93 7.65 -9.35
CA ALA A 65 -17.30 7.20 -9.12
C ALA A 65 -18.20 7.38 -10.36
#